data_AF-A0A8H3L804-F1
#
_entry.id   AF-A0A8H3L804-F1
#
_cell.length_a   1.000
_cell.length_b   1.000
_cell.length_c   1.000
_cell.angle_alpha   90.00
_cell.angle_beta   90.00
_cell.angle_gamma   90.00
#
_symmetry.space_group_name_H-M   'P 1'
#
loop_
_entity.id
_entity.type
_entity.pdbx_description
1 polymer ?
#
loop_
_entity_poly.entity_id
_entity_poly.type
_entity_poly.pdbx_seq_one_letter_code
_entity_poly.pdbx_strand_id
1 'polypeptide(L)'
;MYMCSPRDKERFYLRTLLTQVSGATSYESVHTINGITYDTYEEAVRQLGLLDEKNNEFDKCLKEAASYQIPSKLRQLFATILLFCDPREFNASKLSEDYLDNLNEDYLFQQQQ
;
A
#
# COMPACT_ATOMS: atom_id res chain seq x y z
N MET A 1 14.02 -24.05 -0.12
CA MET A 1 13.29 -22.78 0.17
C MET A 1 11.88 -22.91 -0.37
N TYR A 2 10.85 -22.90 0.48
CA TYR A 2 9.47 -22.78 0.00
C TYR A 2 9.26 -21.37 -0.56
N MET A 3 8.90 -21.26 -1.83
CA MET A 3 8.43 -20.01 -2.42
C MET A 3 7.03 -19.75 -1.90
N CYS A 4 6.89 -18.84 -0.93
CA CYS A 4 5.58 -18.26 -0.64
C CYS A 4 5.26 -17.28 -1.75
N SER A 5 4.10 -17.46 -2.39
CA SER A 5 3.58 -16.44 -3.28
C SER A 5 3.30 -15.18 -2.47
N PRO A 6 3.61 -13.97 -2.96
CA PRO A 6 3.18 -12.71 -2.35
C PRO A 6 1.65 -12.62 -2.20
N ARG A 7 0.89 -13.45 -2.94
CA ARG A 7 -0.57 -13.56 -2.82
C ARG A 7 -1.00 -14.25 -1.51
N ASP A 8 -0.12 -15.01 -0.90
CA ASP A 8 -0.35 -15.70 0.37
C ASP A 8 0.13 -14.79 1.52
N LYS A 9 -0.63 -13.71 1.72
CA LYS A 9 -0.26 -12.59 2.60
C LYS A 9 0.08 -13.03 4.02
N GLU A 10 -0.70 -13.95 4.59
CA GLU A 10 -0.42 -14.48 5.92
C GLU A 10 0.94 -15.14 6.03
N ARG A 11 1.30 -16.00 5.06
CA ARG A 11 2.61 -16.67 5.09
C ARG A 11 3.75 -15.71 4.83
N PHE A 12 3.54 -14.71 3.98
CA PHE A 12 4.52 -13.64 3.76
C PHE A 12 4.77 -12.88 5.08
N TYR A 13 3.71 -12.41 5.76
CA TYR A 13 3.84 -11.69 7.03
C TYR A 13 4.44 -12.55 8.13
N LEU A 14 4.00 -13.81 8.26
CA LEU A 14 4.56 -14.76 9.22
C LEU A 14 6.06 -14.98 8.97
N ARG A 15 6.48 -15.19 7.71
CA ARG A 15 7.90 -15.35 7.39
C ARG A 15 8.69 -14.09 7.75
N THR A 16 8.15 -12.91 7.43
CA THR A 16 8.77 -11.63 7.79
C THR A 16 8.94 -11.50 9.30
N LEU A 17 7.92 -11.82 10.10
CA LEU A 17 8.02 -11.81 11.57
C LEU A 17 9.09 -12.79 12.07
N LEU A 18 9.09 -14.02 11.56
CA LEU A 18 10.07 -15.04 11.97
C LEU A 18 11.53 -14.64 11.63
N THR A 19 11.74 -13.81 10.61
CA THR A 19 13.09 -13.30 10.29
C THR A 19 13.55 -12.16 11.20
N GLN A 20 12.63 -11.52 11.92
CA GLN A 20 12.89 -10.29 12.69
C GLN A 20 12.77 -10.52 14.19
N VAL A 21 11.87 -11.42 14.61
CA VAL A 21 11.66 -11.80 16.01
C VAL A 21 12.61 -12.95 16.36
N SER A 22 13.82 -12.61 16.83
CA SER A 22 14.77 -13.59 17.33
C SER A 22 14.34 -14.15 18.69
N GLY A 23 14.20 -15.47 18.81
CA GLY A 23 13.93 -16.13 20.09
C GLY A 23 12.45 -16.32 20.43
N ALA A 24 11.55 -16.30 19.44
CA ALA A 24 10.16 -16.68 19.63
C ALA A 24 10.07 -18.11 20.23
N THR A 25 9.51 -18.23 21.43
CA THR A 25 9.37 -19.50 22.16
C THR A 25 7.98 -20.13 22.03
N SER A 26 7.01 -19.36 21.53
CA SER A 26 5.63 -19.78 21.30
C SER A 26 5.04 -19.10 20.04
N TYR A 27 3.95 -19.65 19.51
CA TYR A 27 3.22 -19.03 18.40
C TYR A 27 2.80 -17.58 18.72
N GLU A 28 2.32 -17.37 19.94
CA GLU A 28 1.86 -16.07 20.44
C GLU A 28 3.00 -15.04 20.54
N SER A 29 4.22 -15.51 20.83
CA SER A 29 5.40 -14.65 20.87
C SER A 29 5.81 -14.11 19.48
N VAL A 30 5.40 -14.77 18.39
CA VAL A 30 5.74 -14.35 17.02
C VAL A 30 5.02 -13.07 16.61
N HIS A 31 3.79 -12.86 17.09
CA HIS A 31 2.99 -11.66 16.81
C HIS A 31 2.85 -10.76 18.05
N THR A 32 3.77 -10.89 19.02
CA THR A 32 3.87 -9.98 20.18
C THR A 32 5.00 -8.99 19.95
N ILE A 33 4.67 -7.71 19.70
CA ILE A 33 5.64 -6.64 19.46
C ILE A 33 5.57 -5.66 20.64
N ASN A 34 6.70 -5.41 21.31
CA ASN A 34 6.80 -4.51 22.47
C ASN A 34 5.82 -4.83 23.61
N GLY A 35 5.51 -6.11 23.83
CA GLY A 35 4.60 -6.56 24.89
C GLY A 35 3.11 -6.47 24.53
N ILE A 36 2.77 -6.09 23.29
CA ILE A 36 1.39 -6.10 22.77
C ILE A 36 1.26 -7.27 21.80
N THR A 37 0.28 -8.13 22.06
CA THR A 37 -0.08 -9.26 21.19
C THR A 37 -1.12 -8.79 20.18
N TYR A 38 -0.81 -8.95 18.89
CA TYR A 38 -1.70 -8.59 17.78
C TYR A 38 -2.50 -9.79 17.28
N ASP A 39 -3.74 -9.56 16.86
CA ASP A 39 -4.65 -10.62 16.39
C ASP A 39 -4.22 -11.17 15.02
N THR A 40 -3.58 -10.35 14.20
CA THR A 40 -3.12 -10.73 12.86
C THR A 40 -1.62 -10.50 12.67
N TYR A 41 -0.99 -11.35 11.86
CA TYR A 41 0.40 -11.15 11.45
C TYR A 41 0.62 -9.85 10.69
N GLU A 42 -0.38 -9.39 9.94
CA GLU A 42 -0.32 -8.10 9.23
C GLU A 42 -0.14 -6.94 10.22
N GLU A 43 -0.91 -6.93 11.31
CA GLU A 43 -0.82 -5.87 12.33
C GLU A 43 0.50 -5.93 13.09
N ALA A 44 0.99 -7.12 13.43
CA ALA A 44 2.30 -7.26 14.06
C ALA A 44 3.43 -6.74 13.15
N VAL A 45 3.42 -7.09 11.86
CA VAL A 45 4.42 -6.59 10.90
C VAL A 45 4.28 -5.08 10.69
N ARG A 46 3.05 -4.54 10.66
CA ARG A 46 2.79 -3.09 10.62
C ARG A 46 3.38 -2.38 11.83
N GLN A 47 3.14 -2.90 13.04
CA GLN A 47 3.67 -2.29 14.26
C GLN A 47 5.21 -2.28 14.26
N LEU A 48 5.82 -3.32 13.71
CA LEU A 48 7.27 -3.41 13.58
C LEU A 48 7.84 -2.42 12.55
N GLY A 49 6.99 -1.66 11.85
CA GLY A 49 7.39 -0.70 10.82
C GLY A 49 7.90 -1.36 9.53
N LEU A 50 7.58 -2.64 9.33
CA LEU A 50 8.04 -3.43 8.19
C LEU A 50 7.06 -3.43 7.01
N LEU A 51 5.86 -2.89 7.22
CA LEU A 51 4.93 -2.58 6.15
C LEU A 51 4.91 -1.07 5.97
N ASP A 52 5.09 -0.64 4.73
CA ASP A 52 4.86 0.75 4.35
C ASP A 52 3.45 1.19 4.77
N GLU A 53 3.33 2.44 5.19
CA GLU A 53 2.03 3.04 5.50
C GLU A 53 1.09 2.84 4.31
N LYS A 54 -0.17 2.46 4.58
CA LYS A 54 -1.20 2.36 3.53
C LYS A 54 -1.19 3.66 2.74
N ASN A 55 -1.21 3.55 1.40
CA ASN A 55 -1.05 4.62 0.41
C ASN A 55 0.36 5.04 0.00
N ASN A 56 1.43 4.71 0.75
CA ASN A 56 2.75 5.30 0.48
C ASN A 56 3.23 5.01 -0.96
N GLU A 57 3.06 3.78 -1.42
CA GLU A 57 3.57 3.36 -2.74
C GLU A 57 2.73 3.94 -3.89
N PHE A 58 1.41 4.01 -3.71
CA PHE A 58 0.50 4.58 -4.71
C PHE A 58 0.59 6.10 -4.77
N ASP A 59 0.77 6.75 -3.62
CA ASP A 59 1.03 8.18 -3.54
C ASP A 59 2.35 8.54 -4.23
N LYS A 60 3.45 7.85 -3.91
CA LYS A 60 4.73 8.04 -4.60
C LYS A 60 4.59 7.86 -6.12
N CYS A 61 3.91 6.80 -6.56
CA CYS A 61 3.69 6.51 -7.97
C CYS A 61 2.89 7.61 -8.68
N LEU A 62 1.77 8.05 -8.09
CA LEU A 62 0.93 9.10 -8.66
C LEU A 62 1.61 10.47 -8.61
N LYS A 63 2.37 10.77 -7.55
CA LYS A 63 3.18 11.99 -7.45
C LYS A 63 4.22 12.08 -8.55
N GLU A 64 4.93 10.98 -8.79
CA GLU A 64 5.90 10.91 -9.86
C GLU A 64 5.18 11.10 -11.20
N ALA A 65 4.14 10.32 -11.47
CA ALA A 65 3.38 10.40 -12.71
C ALA A 65 2.78 11.79 -12.96
N ALA A 66 2.27 12.45 -11.93
CA ALA A 66 1.72 13.80 -12.03
C ALA A 66 2.78 14.85 -12.44
N SER A 67 4.07 14.58 -12.22
CA SER A 67 5.15 15.50 -12.59
C SER A 67 5.55 15.44 -14.06
N TYR A 68 5.24 14.36 -14.78
CA TYR A 68 5.70 14.16 -16.18
C TYR A 68 4.64 13.63 -17.15
N GLN A 69 3.48 13.19 -16.69
CA GLN A 69 2.40 12.68 -17.54
C GLN A 69 1.32 13.73 -17.80
N ILE A 70 0.70 13.63 -18.96
CA ILE A 70 -0.52 14.38 -19.26
C ILE A 70 -1.72 13.84 -18.45
N PRO A 71 -2.72 14.69 -18.13
CA PRO A 71 -3.84 14.31 -17.26
C PRO A 71 -4.59 13.04 -17.70
N SER A 72 -4.79 12.84 -19.00
CA SER A 72 -5.43 11.63 -19.54
C SER A 72 -4.66 10.33 -19.21
N LYS A 73 -3.33 10.38 -19.20
CA LYS A 73 -2.48 9.24 -18.86
C LYS A 73 -2.43 9.01 -17.35
N LEU A 74 -2.44 10.09 -16.57
CA LEU A 74 -2.57 10.02 -15.12
C LEU A 74 -3.91 9.37 -14.71
N ARG A 75 -5.02 9.71 -15.38
CA ARG A 75 -6.32 9.05 -15.17
C ARG A 75 -6.29 7.55 -15.51
N GLN A 76 -5.59 7.16 -16.58
CA GLN A 76 -5.42 5.74 -16.93
C GLN A 76 -4.62 4.97 -15.86
N LEU A 77 -3.56 5.59 -15.32
CA LEU A 77 -2.78 5.01 -14.23
C LEU A 77 -3.64 4.85 -12.96
N PHE A 78 -4.38 5.89 -12.58
CA PHE A 78 -5.29 5.86 -11.44
C PHE A 78 -6.34 4.74 -11.59
N ALA A 79 -6.96 4.60 -12.76
CA ALA A 79 -7.91 3.52 -13.05
C ALA A 79 -7.25 2.12 -12.98
N THR A 80 -5.99 2.01 -13.40
CA THR A 80 -5.21 0.75 -13.33
C THR A 80 -4.98 0.35 -11.87
N ILE A 81 -4.62 1.31 -11.01
CA ILE A 81 -4.47 1.08 -9.56
C ILE A 81 -5.80 0.58 -8.96
N LEU A 82 -6.92 1.24 -9.29
CA LEU A 82 -8.25 0.84 -8.81
C LEU A 82 -8.67 -0.56 -9.26
N LEU A 83 -8.30 -0.96 -10.48
CA LEU A 83 -8.75 -2.22 -11.07
C LEU A 83 -7.91 -3.43 -10.63
N PHE A 84 -6.62 -3.24 -10.40
CA PHE A 84 -5.68 -4.35 -10.22
C PHE A 84 -5.06 -4.44 -8.81
N CYS A 85 -5.18 -3.41 -7.97
CA CYS A 85 -4.62 -3.40 -6.62
C CYS A 85 -5.66 -3.72 -5.55
N ASP A 86 -5.21 -4.24 -4.39
CA ASP A 86 -6.10 -4.59 -3.29
C ASP A 86 -6.67 -3.31 -2.63
N PRO A 87 -8.00 -3.10 -2.59
CA PRO A 87 -8.61 -1.90 -2.03
C PRO A 87 -8.35 -1.71 -0.53
N ARG A 88 -7.78 -2.71 0.15
CA ARG A 88 -7.37 -2.61 1.56
C ARG A 88 -5.99 -1.95 1.73
N GLU A 89 -5.20 -1.85 0.67
CA GLU A 89 -3.83 -1.32 0.69
C GLU A 89 -3.77 0.20 0.49
N PHE A 90 -4.85 0.79 -0.01
CA PHE A 90 -4.94 2.23 -0.23
C PHE A 90 -6.37 2.75 -0.01
N ASN A 91 -6.50 4.04 0.29
CA ASN A 91 -7.75 4.77 0.39
C ASN A 91 -7.98 5.50 -0.92
N ALA A 92 -8.78 4.88 -1.80
CA ALA A 92 -9.12 5.43 -3.10
C ALA A 92 -9.72 6.85 -3.04
N SER A 93 -10.57 7.11 -2.04
CA SER A 93 -11.21 8.43 -1.88
C SER A 93 -10.18 9.51 -1.59
N LYS A 94 -9.33 9.27 -0.58
CA LYS A 94 -8.25 10.19 -0.21
C LYS A 94 -7.29 10.43 -1.38
N LEU A 95 -6.89 9.35 -2.06
CA LEU A 95 -5.98 9.43 -3.20
C LEU A 95 -6.61 10.19 -4.38
N SER A 96 -7.92 10.05 -4.62
CA SER A 96 -8.62 10.84 -5.64
C SER A 96 -8.70 12.32 -5.28
N GLU A 97 -8.91 12.65 -4.00
CA GLU A 97 -8.96 14.03 -3.50
C GLU A 97 -7.58 14.70 -3.65
N ASP A 98 -6.51 14.00 -3.24
CA ASP A 98 -5.14 14.52 -3.26
C ASP A 98 -4.64 14.83 -4.69
N TYR A 99 -5.12 14.09 -5.70
CA TYR A 99 -4.69 14.25 -7.11
C TYR A 99 -5.78 14.85 -8.02
N LEU A 100 -6.89 15.36 -7.46
CA LEU A 100 -8.05 15.80 -8.24
C LEU A 100 -7.71 16.86 -9.29
N ASP A 101 -6.86 17.82 -8.93
CA ASP A 101 -6.46 18.91 -9.83
C ASP A 101 -5.61 18.39 -11.00
N ASN A 102 -4.62 17.53 -10.71
CA ASN A 102 -3.78 16.91 -11.75
C ASN A 102 -4.60 15.99 -12.66
N LEU A 103 -5.61 15.32 -12.12
CA LEU A 103 -6.50 14.44 -12.89
C LEU A 103 -7.45 15.24 -13.79
N ASN A 104 -7.74 16.50 -13.50
CA ASN A 104 -8.74 17.30 -14.24
C ASN A 104 -8.15 18.50 -15.00
N GLU A 105 -6.85 18.70 -14.94
CA GLU A 105 -6.15 19.84 -15.53
C GLU A 105 -6.55 20.08 -17.01
N ASP A 106 -6.65 19.04 -17.83
CA ASP A 106 -7.04 19.16 -19.25
C ASP A 106 -8.50 19.55 -19.48
N TYR A 107 -9.42 19.14 -18.60
CA TYR A 107 -10.82 19.55 -18.68
C TYR A 107 -11.01 21.03 -18.30
N LEU A 108 -10.21 21.54 -17.35
CA LEU A 108 -10.24 22.95 -16.97
C LEU A 108 -9.80 23.86 -18.13
N PHE A 109 -8.79 23.44 -18.90
CA PHE A 109 -8.36 24.18 -20.08
C PHE A 109 -9.38 24.17 -21.23
N GLN A 110 -10.17 23.10 -21.37
CA GLN A 110 -11.23 23.03 -22.38
C GLN A 110 -12.45 23.92 -22.08
N GLN A 111 -12.68 24.30 -20.83
CA GLN A 111 -13.81 25.19 -20.47
C GLN A 111 -13.49 26.69 -20.62
N GLN A 112 -12.24 27.04 -20.92
CA GLN A 112 -11.79 28.42 -21.11
C GLN A 112 -11.60 28.80 -22.59
N GLN A 113 -11.94 27.90 -23.53
CA GLN A 113 -11.95 28.12 -24.98
C GLN A 113 -13.38 28.04 -25.53
#